data_AF-A0A6L6E844-F1
#
_entry.id   AF-A0A6L6E844-F1
#
_cell.length_a   1.000
_cell.length_b   1.000
_cell.length_c   1.000
_cell.angle_alpha   90.00
_cell.angle_beta   90.00
_cell.angle_gamma   90.00
#
_symmetry.space_group_name_H-M   'P 1'
#
loop_
_entity.id
_entity.type
_entity.pdbx_description
1 polymer ?
#
loop_
_entity_poly.entity_id
_entity_poly.type
_entity_poly.pdbx_seq_one_letter_code
_entity_poly.pdbx_strand_id
1 'polypeptide(L)' 'MPGENLTRVEAIERASVIRTESYAVRLDLTSSDTTFRSHTTVTFGAEPGASSFIDALTAAVHAVTLNG' A
#
# COMPACT_ATOMS: atom_id res chain seq x y z
N MET A 1 1.26 14.87 -2.06
CA MET A 1 1.82 13.97 -3.08
C MET A 1 1.27 14.39 -4.44
N PRO A 2 1.94 15.29 -5.18
CA PRO A 2 1.53 15.69 -6.51
C PRO A 2 2.15 14.75 -7.56
N GLY A 3 1.36 13.77 -8.03
CA GLY A 3 1.76 12.85 -9.10
C GLY A 3 1.49 11.38 -8.75
N GLU A 4 1.26 10.56 -9.78
CA GLU A 4 1.05 9.10 -9.65
C GLU A 4 2.33 8.37 -9.19
N ASN A 5 3.49 8.96 -9.42
CA ASN A 5 4.79 8.40 -9.07
C ASN A 5 5.60 9.38 -8.21
N LEU A 6 6.34 8.83 -7.25
CA LEU A 6 7.31 9.58 -6.46
C LEU A 6 8.45 10.09 -7.35
N THR A 7 8.83 11.35 -7.16
CA THR A 7 10.13 11.82 -7.60
C THR A 7 11.25 11.12 -6.81
N ARG A 8 12.48 11.19 -7.31
CA ARG A 8 13.64 10.62 -6.62
C ARG A 8 13.82 11.18 -5.20
N VAL A 9 13.58 12.48 -5.01
CA VAL A 9 13.73 13.14 -3.70
C VAL A 9 12.68 12.63 -2.73
N GLU A 10 11.41 12.62 -3.13
CA GLU A 10 10.32 12.11 -2.27
C GLU A 10 10.50 10.62 -1.94
N ALA A 11 11.05 9.82 -2.86
CA ALA A 11 11.36 8.42 -2.60
C ALA A 11 12.46 8.25 -1.53
N ILE A 12 13.50 9.10 -1.54
CA ILE A 12 14.56 9.09 -0.52
C ILE A 12 14.00 9.50 0.84
N GLU A 13 13.22 10.58 0.88
CA GLU A 13 12.57 11.07 2.11
C GLU A 13 11.61 10.03 2.69
N ARG A 14 10.84 9.33 1.85
CA ARG A 14 9.98 8.24 2.32
C ARG A 14 10.80 7.07 2.84
N ALA A 15 11.86 6.67 2.13
CA ALA A 15 12.70 5.54 2.52
C ALA A 15 13.44 5.77 3.85
N SER A 16 13.61 7.01 4.31
CA SER A 16 14.20 7.27 5.63
C SER A 16 13.24 7.00 6.79
N VAL A 17 11.92 7.01 6.57
CA VAL A 17 10.91 6.89 7.65
C VAL A 17 10.10 5.60 7.60
N ILE A 18 10.07 4.87 6.48
CA ILE A 18 9.34 3.62 6.33
C ILE A 18 10.15 2.58 5.55
N ARG A 19 10.10 1.32 6.00
CA ARG A 19 10.74 0.18 5.36
C ARG A 19 9.77 -0.97 5.26
N THR A 20 9.37 -1.32 4.05
CA THR A 20 8.59 -2.52 3.78
C THR A 20 9.41 -3.78 4.05
N GLU A 21 8.79 -4.75 4.72
CA GLU A 21 9.34 -6.09 4.94
C GLU A 21 8.70 -7.12 4.01
N SER A 22 7.37 -7.11 3.89
CA SER A 22 6.66 -8.04 3.01
C SER A 22 5.32 -7.52 2.52
N TYR A 23 4.90 -8.05 1.36
CA TYR A 23 3.56 -7.91 0.80
C TYR A 23 2.98 -9.31 0.58
N ALA A 24 1.86 -9.60 1.22
CA ALA A 24 1.05 -10.77 0.95
C ALA A 24 -0.21 -10.34 0.22
N VAL A 25 -0.33 -10.70 -1.06
CA VAL A 25 -1.49 -10.34 -1.89
C VAL A 25 -2.27 -11.61 -2.21
N ARG A 26 -3.54 -11.64 -1.81
CA ARG A 26 -4.50 -12.69 -2.20
C ARG A 26 -5.49 -12.11 -3.19
N LEU A 27 -5.70 -12.82 -4.30
CA LEU A 27 -6.67 -12.45 -5.33
C LEU A 27 -7.74 -13.54 -5.40
N ASP A 28 -9.00 -13.12 -5.35
CA ASP A 28 -10.14 -13.97 -5.69
C ASP A 28 -10.43 -13.84 -7.18
N LEU A 29 -10.10 -14.89 -7.93
CA LEU A 29 -10.28 -14.97 -9.37
C LEU A 29 -11.66 -15.52 -9.78
N THR A 30 -12.53 -15.81 -8.81
CA THR A 30 -13.82 -16.49 -9.06
C THR A 30 -15.01 -15.53 -9.13
N SER A 31 -14.82 -14.28 -8.70
CA SER A 31 -15.93 -13.34 -8.49
C SER A 31 -16.33 -12.49 -9.72
N SER A 32 -15.46 -12.36 -10.73
CA SER A 32 -15.70 -11.53 -11.91
C SER A 32 -14.64 -11.78 -13.00
N ASP A 33 -14.99 -11.50 -14.26
CA ASP A 33 -14.10 -11.64 -15.42
C ASP A 33 -13.11 -10.47 -15.58
N THR A 34 -13.39 -9.32 -14.96
CA THR A 34 -12.63 -8.07 -15.19
C THR A 34 -12.15 -7.39 -13.92
N THR A 35 -12.66 -7.75 -12.74
CA THR A 35 -12.27 -7.14 -11.46
C THR A 35 -12.18 -8.19 -10.36
N PHE A 36 -10.97 -8.41 -9.87
CA PHE A 36 -10.72 -9.41 -8.82
C PHE A 36 -10.70 -8.76 -7.45
N ARG A 37 -11.40 -9.36 -6.49
CA ARG A 37 -11.31 -8.92 -5.11
C ARG A 37 -9.92 -9.25 -4.58
N SER A 38 -9.23 -8.25 -4.05
CA SER A 38 -7.91 -8.43 -3.45
C SER A 38 -7.95 -8.24 -1.94
N HIS A 39 -7.11 -9.00 -1.24
CA HIS A 39 -6.75 -8.73 0.14
C HIS A 39 -5.22 -8.66 0.22
N THR A 40 -4.72 -7.47 0.48
CA THR A 40 -3.29 -7.20 0.63
C THR A 40 -2.97 -6.97 2.10
N THR A 41 -2.03 -7.74 2.64
CA THR A 41 -1.42 -7.49 3.95
C THR A 41 0.01 -7.02 3.72
N VAL A 42 0.36 -5.87 4.30
CA VAL A 42 1.70 -5.29 4.22
C VAL A 42 2.32 -5.31 5.60
N THR A 43 3.51 -5.90 5.73
CA THR A 43 4.33 -5.79 6.94
C THR A 43 5.44 -4.78 6.66
N PHE A 44 5.61 -3.81 7.55
CA PHE A 44 6.60 -2.76 7.42
C PHE A 44 7.06 -2.28 8.79
N GLY A 45 8.32 -1.84 8.86
CA GLY A 45 8.81 -0.99 9.94
C GLY A 45 8.61 0.48 9.60
N ALA A 46 8.38 1.31 10.61
CA ALA A 46 8.26 2.76 10.45
C ALA A 46 8.84 3.51 11.65
N GLU A 47 9.30 4.73 11.42
CA GLU A 47 9.70 5.66 12.47
C GLU A 47 8.46 6.12 13.26
N PRO A 48 8.44 6.03 14.61
CA PRO A 48 7.32 6.47 15.42
C PRO A 48 6.96 7.94 15.18
N GLY A 49 5.67 8.23 14.94
CA GLY A 49 5.17 9.59 14.70
C GLY A 49 5.38 10.09 13.26
N ALA A 50 6.12 9.36 12.42
CA ALA A 50 6.24 9.70 11.01
C ALA A 50 4.94 9.40 10.25
N SER A 51 4.68 10.19 9.22
CA SER A 51 3.57 9.97 8.29
C SER A 51 4.06 9.33 7.00
N SER A 52 3.27 8.42 6.46
CA SER A 52 3.49 7.83 5.15
C SER A 52 2.14 7.44 4.53
N PHE A 53 2.18 6.81 3.36
CA PHE A 53 0.99 6.41 2.62
C PHE A 53 1.19 5.03 1.97
N ILE A 54 0.06 4.37 1.70
CA ILE A 54 -0.06 3.29 0.74
C ILE A 54 -0.89 3.82 -0.43
N ASP A 55 -0.40 3.61 -1.65
CA ASP A 55 -1.15 3.96 -2.85
C ASP A 55 -1.82 2.71 -3.41
N ALA A 56 -3.08 2.83 -3.81
CA ALA A 56 -3.91 1.73 -4.27
C ALA A 56 -4.75 2.18 -5.48
N LEU A 57 -4.26 1.85 -6.67
CA LEU A 57 -5.03 1.96 -7.91
C LEU A 57 -6.01 0.79 -8.00
N THR A 58 -7.22 0.98 -7.48
CA THR A 58 -8.27 -0.02 -7.43
C THR A 58 -9.63 0.58 -7.80
N ALA A 59 -10.57 -0.25 -8.27
CA ALA A 59 -11.93 0.18 -8.56
C ALA A 59 -12.68 0.64 -7.30
N ALA A 60 -12.42 0.00 -6.16
CA ALA A 60 -13.00 0.38 -4.86
C ALA A 60 -12.11 -0.10 -3.71
N VAL A 61 -12.14 0.64 -2.60
CA VAL A 61 -11.57 0.23 -1.31
C VAL A 61 -12.73 -0.11 -0.36
N HIS A 62 -12.78 -1.35 0.11
CA HIS A 62 -13.86 -1.80 0.99
C HIS A 62 -13.54 -1.62 2.48
N ALA A 63 -12.28 -1.82 2.88
CA ALA A 63 -11.83 -1.68 4.25
C ALA A 63 -10.32 -1.44 4.28
N VAL A 64 -9.87 -0.72 5.30
CA VAL A 64 -8.46 -0.56 5.66
C VAL A 64 -8.34 -0.70 7.17
N THR A 65 -7.43 -1.55 7.62
CA THR A 65 -7.15 -1.81 9.04
C THR A 65 -5.65 -1.73 9.26
N LEU A 66 -5.22 -1.13 10.36
CA LEU A 66 -3.81 -0.99 10.73
C LEU A 66 -3.65 -1.44 12.17
N ASN A 67 -2.89 -2.53 12.37
CA ASN A 67 -2.66 -3.17 13.67
C ASN A 67 -3.94 -3.73 14.35
N GLY A 68 -4.86 -4.26 13.54
CA GLY A 68 -6.19 -4.73 13.97
C GLY A 68 -7.27 -3.71 13.70
#